data_AF-A0A2I0NDY8-F1
#
_entry.id   AF-A0A2I0NDY8-F1
#
_cell.length_a   1.000
_cell.length_b   1.000
_cell.length_c   1.000
_cell.angle_alpha   90.00
_cell.angle_beta   90.00
_cell.angle_gamma   90.00
#
_symmetry.space_group_name_H-M   'P 1'
#
loop_
_entity.id
_entity.type
_entity.pdbx_description
1 polymer ?
#
loop_
_entity_poly.entity_id
_entity_poly.type
_entity_poly.pdbx_seq_one_letter_code
_entity_poly.pdbx_strand_id
1 'polypeptide(L)'
;MKPITLILCALFCLLSNPAPGQSRDLQVNLRLGAGIDTKYQQTFSQVIRYWISRETSYKIARASNLQLSLELEQKMNRYLLRAELKEKNTDNTRKNGHVFFDNLSDFFNALDTLFYQMIFPEELKTSNKAYTLLPSSFDIVFMLDSTGSMKEELDYIKKDFRNMLSPLLWNLKTSPLRFALLDYKNPMAAYRVHLVNFHHSLEQLISRINNIDAVGKGNSDINYALMYLLNYADFKAANRLAFIITDSGPINKAHFLELLEKAKSMNIQLVVLGADGISVEDADFYRQTFNRYPGVFSHLTYYFQFIFQDKTLGKFLYKDRFLREVKENDLVDITLGRQQRYARGIPGFLKQEGYPIAELRALDLNLGNLFDQFTLPFRKNVPLVVLEAEGRKMKVGVQDQQTLKYLRGQKGKKVNLGGHFFPYFDSVSIYPHSLEIPRGPLTAPLFQPLTRIIHNPFFYYNHGIFEPSIWFIQATVKSFE
;
A
#
# COMPACT_ATOMS: atom_id res chain seq x y z
N MET A 1 8.82 -15.93 -46.42
CA MET A 1 8.74 -17.40 -46.35
C MET A 1 8.67 -17.82 -44.89
N LYS A 2 7.71 -18.70 -44.55
CA LYS A 2 7.45 -19.25 -43.21
C LYS A 2 8.68 -20.00 -42.65
N PRO A 3 8.81 -20.06 -41.30
CA PRO A 3 8.15 -21.14 -40.60
C PRO A 3 7.22 -20.63 -39.49
N ILE A 4 5.93 -20.62 -39.85
CA ILE A 4 4.74 -20.56 -38.98
C ILE A 4 4.42 -21.97 -38.43
N THR A 5 5.35 -22.91 -38.50
CA THR A 5 5.03 -24.35 -38.38
C THR A 5 5.10 -24.92 -36.95
N LEU A 6 5.69 -24.23 -35.96
CA LEU A 6 5.78 -24.76 -34.58
C LEU A 6 4.73 -24.25 -33.59
N ILE A 7 4.00 -23.18 -33.91
CA ILE A 7 2.86 -22.71 -33.10
C ILE A 7 1.58 -23.50 -33.43
N LEU A 8 1.51 -24.12 -34.61
CA LEU A 8 0.35 -24.88 -35.04
C LEU A 8 0.27 -26.30 -34.46
N CYS A 9 1.36 -26.96 -34.05
CA CYS A 9 1.26 -28.31 -33.46
C CYS A 9 0.74 -28.31 -32.02
N ALA A 10 1.05 -27.30 -31.20
CA ALA A 10 0.47 -27.16 -29.87
C ALA A 10 -0.99 -26.67 -29.91
N LEU A 11 -1.36 -25.89 -30.95
CA LEU A 11 -2.75 -25.53 -31.21
C LEU A 11 -3.55 -26.70 -31.82
N PHE A 12 -2.98 -27.56 -32.66
CA PHE A 12 -3.72 -28.65 -33.32
C PHE A 12 -4.09 -29.81 -32.38
N CYS A 13 -3.29 -30.09 -31.35
CA CYS A 13 -3.69 -31.06 -30.32
C CYS A 13 -4.79 -30.53 -29.38
N LEU A 14 -5.07 -29.22 -29.40
CA LEU A 14 -6.11 -28.55 -28.59
C LEU A 14 -7.28 -27.97 -29.41
N LEU A 15 -7.22 -27.97 -30.75
CA LEU A 15 -8.21 -27.36 -31.65
C LEU A 15 -8.90 -28.33 -32.62
N SER A 16 -9.01 -29.61 -32.28
CA SER A 16 -10.17 -30.34 -32.79
C SER A 16 -11.39 -29.80 -32.05
N ASN A 17 -12.16 -28.91 -32.70
CA ASN A 17 -13.41 -28.38 -32.16
C ASN A 17 -14.18 -29.52 -31.48
N PRO A 18 -14.42 -29.48 -30.16
CA PRO A 18 -15.39 -30.40 -29.59
C PRO A 18 -16.72 -30.09 -30.27
N ALA A 19 -17.42 -31.14 -30.72
CA ALA A 19 -18.80 -31.01 -31.14
C ALA A 19 -19.57 -30.21 -30.07
N PRO A 20 -20.55 -29.37 -30.44
CA PRO A 20 -21.31 -28.59 -29.48
C PRO A 20 -22.04 -29.55 -28.53
N GLY A 21 -21.51 -29.73 -27.33
CA GLY A 21 -22.07 -30.66 -26.34
C GLY A 21 -21.02 -31.22 -25.38
N GLN A 22 -21.11 -30.80 -24.12
CA GLN A 22 -20.47 -31.37 -22.93
C GLN A 22 -18.99 -31.08 -22.68
N SER A 23 -18.69 -29.82 -22.35
CA SER A 23 -17.72 -29.52 -21.29
C SER A 23 -18.34 -29.94 -19.95
N ARG A 24 -17.75 -30.87 -19.21
CA ARG A 24 -18.19 -31.20 -17.84
C ARG A 24 -17.44 -30.30 -16.85
N ASP A 25 -18.14 -29.82 -15.83
CA ASP A 25 -17.57 -28.94 -14.80
C ASP A 25 -16.45 -29.64 -14.00
N LEU A 26 -15.34 -28.93 -13.77
CA LEU A 26 -14.28 -29.38 -12.87
C LEU A 26 -14.81 -29.45 -11.44
N GLN A 27 -14.74 -30.63 -10.81
CA GLN A 27 -15.14 -30.77 -9.42
C GLN A 27 -14.03 -30.27 -8.50
N VAL A 28 -14.30 -29.18 -7.77
CA VAL A 28 -13.41 -28.62 -6.76
C VAL A 28 -13.86 -29.04 -5.38
N ASN A 29 -12.98 -29.72 -4.65
CA ASN A 29 -13.17 -30.12 -3.26
C ASN A 29 -12.18 -29.34 -2.37
N LEU A 30 -12.70 -28.45 -1.53
CA LEU A 30 -11.89 -27.67 -0.59
C LEU A 30 -11.98 -28.30 0.81
N ARG A 31 -10.83 -28.58 1.39
CA ARG A 31 -10.68 -28.93 2.80
C ARG A 31 -10.00 -27.78 3.53
N LEU A 32 -10.69 -27.24 4.53
CA LEU A 32 -10.14 -26.25 5.45
C LEU A 32 -9.56 -27.02 6.65
N GLY A 33 -8.28 -26.82 6.92
CA GLY A 33 -7.58 -27.40 8.07
C GLY A 33 -7.95 -26.72 9.39
N ALA A 34 -7.35 -27.20 10.47
CA ALA A 34 -7.56 -26.65 11.81
C ALA A 34 -7.25 -25.13 11.85
N GLY A 35 -8.13 -24.36 12.51
CA GLY A 35 -8.00 -22.90 12.65
C GLY A 35 -8.87 -22.05 11.71
N ILE A 36 -9.53 -22.66 10.72
CA ILE A 36 -10.48 -21.94 9.83
C ILE A 36 -11.89 -22.48 10.08
N ASP A 37 -12.81 -21.58 10.42
CA ASP A 37 -14.19 -21.92 10.77
C ASP A 37 -14.93 -22.56 9.57
N THR A 38 -15.50 -23.74 9.81
CA THR A 38 -16.19 -24.57 8.81
C THR A 38 -17.41 -23.88 8.22
N LYS A 39 -17.99 -22.88 8.90
CA LYS A 39 -19.10 -22.08 8.35
C LYS A 39 -18.72 -21.33 7.06
N TYR A 40 -17.44 -21.07 6.83
CA TYR A 40 -16.95 -20.40 5.62
C TYR A 40 -16.62 -21.36 4.48
N GLN A 41 -16.65 -22.68 4.71
CA GLN A 41 -16.20 -23.68 3.75
C GLN A 41 -17.01 -23.68 2.45
N GLN A 42 -18.34 -23.52 2.53
CA GLN A 42 -19.20 -23.47 1.35
C GLN A 42 -18.96 -22.21 0.53
N THR A 43 -18.88 -21.04 1.19
CA THR A 43 -18.61 -19.75 0.55
C THR A 43 -17.25 -19.75 -0.14
N PHE A 44 -16.21 -20.22 0.55
CA PHE A 44 -14.86 -20.28 0.00
C PHE A 44 -14.77 -21.26 -1.18
N SER A 45 -15.46 -22.40 -1.09
CA SER A 45 -15.57 -23.36 -2.21
C SER A 45 -16.24 -22.75 -3.44
N GLN A 46 -17.32 -21.97 -3.26
CA GLN A 46 -18.02 -21.30 -4.36
C GLN A 46 -17.16 -20.19 -5.00
N VAL A 47 -16.49 -19.40 -4.17
CA VAL A 47 -15.53 -18.36 -4.59
C VAL A 47 -14.41 -18.97 -5.45
N ILE A 48 -13.79 -20.06 -5.00
CA ILE A 48 -12.73 -20.74 -5.76
C ILE A 48 -13.27 -21.34 -7.06
N ARG A 49 -14.41 -22.03 -7.03
CA ARG A 49 -15.03 -22.61 -8.24
C ARG A 49 -15.29 -21.55 -9.31
N TYR A 50 -15.78 -20.39 -8.89
CA TYR A 50 -15.99 -19.26 -9.80
C TYR A 50 -14.68 -18.64 -10.28
N TRP A 51 -13.70 -18.44 -9.39
CA TRP A 51 -12.39 -17.92 -9.78
C TRP A 51 -11.72 -18.81 -10.83
N ILE A 52 -11.76 -20.14 -10.63
CA ILE A 52 -11.28 -21.11 -11.61
C ILE A 52 -12.05 -20.96 -12.92
N SER A 53 -13.38 -20.86 -12.91
CA SER A 53 -14.16 -20.77 -14.15
C SER A 53 -13.97 -19.45 -14.92
N ARG A 54 -13.50 -18.38 -14.28
CA ARG A 54 -13.32 -17.04 -14.85
C ARG A 54 -11.89 -16.69 -15.28
N GLU A 55 -10.93 -16.89 -14.38
CA GLU A 55 -9.56 -16.39 -14.55
C GLU A 55 -8.61 -17.45 -15.12
N THR A 56 -8.95 -18.73 -14.96
CA THR A 56 -8.18 -19.77 -15.61
C THR A 56 -8.68 -19.89 -17.06
N SER A 57 -7.87 -19.49 -18.04
CA SER A 57 -8.14 -19.72 -19.47
C SER A 57 -8.18 -21.22 -19.84
N TYR A 58 -8.15 -22.09 -18.83
CA TYR A 58 -8.17 -23.52 -18.90
C TYR A 58 -9.58 -24.03 -19.23
N LYS A 59 -9.93 -23.97 -20.51
CA LYS A 59 -10.84 -24.97 -21.07
C LYS A 59 -10.12 -26.31 -21.01
N ILE A 60 -10.33 -27.09 -19.95
CA ILE A 60 -9.88 -28.49 -19.90
C ILE A 60 -10.64 -29.24 -20.99
N ALA A 61 -10.05 -29.30 -22.18
CA ALA A 61 -10.65 -29.94 -23.33
C ALA A 61 -10.41 -31.45 -23.26
N ARG A 62 -11.50 -32.20 -23.47
CA ARG A 62 -11.70 -33.68 -23.48
C ARG A 62 -11.89 -34.36 -22.13
N ALA A 63 -13.11 -34.89 -21.96
CA ALA A 63 -13.53 -36.09 -21.22
C ALA A 63 -13.02 -36.34 -19.78
N SER A 64 -12.27 -35.41 -19.20
CA SER A 64 -11.45 -35.73 -18.06
C SER A 64 -12.31 -35.68 -16.80
N ASN A 65 -12.46 -36.84 -16.20
CA ASN A 65 -13.10 -37.08 -14.91
C ASN A 65 -12.31 -36.41 -13.76
N LEU A 66 -11.63 -35.29 -13.96
CA LEU A 66 -10.66 -34.73 -13.03
C LEU A 66 -11.35 -34.09 -11.82
N GLN A 67 -10.77 -34.34 -10.65
CA GLN A 67 -11.10 -33.74 -9.37
C GLN A 67 -9.88 -32.97 -8.88
N LEU A 68 -10.06 -31.67 -8.65
CA LEU A 68 -9.08 -30.85 -7.95
C LEU A 68 -9.43 -30.84 -6.46
N SER A 69 -8.53 -31.36 -5.64
CA SER A 69 -8.62 -31.27 -4.19
C SER A 69 -7.66 -30.17 -3.72
N LEU A 70 -8.19 -29.15 -3.04
CA LEU A 70 -7.41 -28.10 -2.40
C LEU A 70 -7.47 -28.28 -0.89
N GLU A 71 -6.33 -28.22 -0.23
CA GLU A 71 -6.23 -28.28 1.22
C GLU A 71 -5.49 -27.04 1.71
N LEU A 72 -6.16 -26.26 2.53
CA LEU A 72 -5.59 -25.06 3.14
C LEU A 72 -5.36 -25.33 4.62
N GLU A 73 -4.10 -25.35 5.03
CA GLU A 73 -3.67 -25.66 6.39
C GLU A 73 -2.93 -24.45 6.96
N GLN A 74 -3.30 -23.99 8.16
CA GLN A 74 -2.48 -23.01 8.89
C GLN A 74 -1.37 -23.75 9.62
N LYS A 75 -0.11 -23.40 9.32
CA LYS A 75 1.08 -23.94 9.99
C LYS A 75 1.83 -22.82 10.69
N MET A 76 1.69 -22.76 12.01
CA MET A 76 2.27 -21.69 12.84
C MET A 76 1.87 -20.30 12.31
N ASN A 77 2.84 -19.53 11.80
CA ASN A 77 2.68 -18.16 11.31
C ASN A 77 2.49 -18.07 9.78
N ARG A 78 2.25 -19.21 9.10
CA ARG A 78 2.10 -19.26 7.64
C ARG A 78 0.92 -20.14 7.25
N TYR A 79 0.47 -19.99 6.03
CA TYR A 79 -0.52 -20.85 5.39
C TYR A 79 0.18 -21.77 4.40
N LEU A 80 -0.29 -23.01 4.35
CA LEU A 80 0.10 -24.01 3.38
C LEU A 80 -1.12 -24.33 2.53
N LEU A 81 -1.05 -24.00 1.26
CA LEU A 81 -2.01 -24.44 0.26
C LEU A 81 -1.43 -25.66 -0.43
N ARG A 82 -2.11 -26.79 -0.32
CA ARG A 82 -1.84 -28.00 -1.10
C ARG A 82 -2.91 -28.18 -2.14
N ALA A 83 -2.50 -28.73 -3.27
CA ALA A 83 -3.43 -29.09 -4.31
C ALA A 83 -3.04 -30.42 -4.94
N GLU A 84 -4.07 -31.17 -5.25
CA GLU A 84 -3.98 -32.49 -5.83
C GLU A 84 -4.96 -32.56 -7.00
N LEU A 85 -4.46 -32.94 -8.17
CA LEU A 85 -5.28 -33.18 -9.35
C LEU A 85 -5.35 -34.69 -9.61
N LYS A 86 -6.53 -35.26 -9.38
CA LYS A 86 -6.84 -36.69 -9.53
C LYS A 86 -7.84 -36.92 -10.67
N GLU A 87 -7.78 -38.07 -11.31
CA GLU A 87 -8.80 -38.50 -12.26
C GLU A 87 -9.79 -39.43 -11.57
N LYS A 88 -11.09 -39.07 -11.54
CA LYS A 88 -12.15 -39.89 -10.93
C LYS A 88 -12.11 -41.28 -11.52
N ASN A 89 -12.24 -42.25 -10.63
CA ASN A 89 -12.22 -43.69 -10.90
C ASN A 89 -10.83 -44.25 -11.26
N THR A 90 -9.76 -43.53 -10.94
CA THR A 90 -8.39 -44.06 -10.97
C THR A 90 -7.65 -43.65 -9.70
N ASP A 91 -6.79 -44.52 -9.18
CA ASP A 91 -5.87 -44.17 -8.07
C ASP A 91 -4.68 -43.31 -8.54
N ASN A 92 -4.61 -43.03 -9.84
CA ASN A 92 -3.54 -42.24 -10.43
C ASN A 92 -3.74 -40.73 -10.13
N THR A 93 -2.95 -40.26 -9.19
CA THR A 93 -2.76 -38.83 -8.94
C THR A 93 -1.86 -38.27 -10.02
N ARG A 94 -2.36 -37.33 -10.83
CA ARG A 94 -1.60 -36.85 -11.98
C ARG A 94 -0.50 -35.88 -11.56
N LYS A 95 -0.79 -34.96 -10.63
CA LYS A 95 0.14 -33.91 -10.18
C LYS A 95 -0.24 -33.38 -8.80
N ASN A 96 0.77 -33.02 -8.01
CA ASN A 96 0.65 -32.39 -6.69
C ASN A 96 1.44 -31.09 -6.65
N GLY A 97 0.89 -30.08 -5.99
CA GLY A 97 1.53 -28.78 -5.76
C GLY A 97 1.35 -28.35 -4.32
N HIS A 98 2.29 -27.56 -3.81
CA HIS A 98 2.11 -26.90 -2.53
C HIS A 98 2.82 -25.54 -2.53
N VAL A 99 2.16 -24.56 -1.94
CA VAL A 99 2.70 -23.21 -1.80
C VAL A 99 2.51 -22.77 -0.36
N PHE A 100 3.61 -22.30 0.24
CA PHE A 100 3.56 -21.56 1.49
C PHE A 100 3.37 -20.09 1.20
N PHE A 101 2.54 -19.45 2.00
CA PHE A 101 2.27 -18.03 1.88
C PHE A 101 2.01 -17.47 3.27
N ASP A 102 2.41 -16.22 3.48
CA ASP A 102 2.59 -15.67 4.83
C ASP A 102 1.27 -15.17 5.42
N ASN A 103 0.26 -14.95 4.58
CA ASN A 103 -1.02 -14.35 4.95
C ASN A 103 -2.14 -14.89 4.05
N LEU A 104 -3.39 -14.98 4.53
CA LEU A 104 -4.50 -15.44 3.68
C LEU A 104 -4.78 -14.52 2.48
N SER A 105 -4.33 -13.25 2.47
CA SER A 105 -4.40 -12.34 1.31
C SER A 105 -3.70 -12.91 0.08
N ASP A 106 -2.58 -13.59 0.30
CA ASP A 106 -1.79 -14.20 -0.75
C ASP A 106 -2.41 -15.53 -1.21
N PHE A 107 -3.59 -15.93 -0.73
CA PHE A 107 -4.22 -17.19 -1.11
C PHE A 107 -4.42 -17.31 -2.62
N PHE A 108 -4.93 -16.29 -3.30
CA PHE A 108 -5.11 -16.35 -4.76
C PHE A 108 -3.77 -16.29 -5.51
N ASN A 109 -2.80 -15.54 -5.00
CA ASN A 109 -1.43 -15.54 -5.54
C ASN A 109 -0.77 -16.93 -5.37
N ALA A 110 -1.01 -17.57 -4.23
CA ALA A 110 -0.54 -18.91 -3.91
C ALA A 110 -1.27 -19.95 -4.76
N LEU A 111 -2.57 -19.78 -5.00
CA LEU A 111 -3.37 -20.60 -5.89
C LEU A 111 -2.88 -20.48 -7.34
N ASP A 112 -2.61 -19.26 -7.83
CA ASP A 112 -1.98 -19.01 -9.14
C ASP A 112 -0.61 -19.69 -9.25
N THR A 113 0.26 -19.47 -8.26
CA THR A 113 1.60 -20.08 -8.18
C THR A 113 1.51 -21.60 -8.19
N LEU A 114 0.54 -22.15 -7.46
CA LEU A 114 0.32 -23.58 -7.33
C LEU A 114 -0.23 -24.19 -8.63
N PHE A 115 -1.18 -23.54 -9.29
CA PHE A 115 -1.64 -23.95 -10.62
C PHE A 115 -0.52 -23.86 -11.65
N TYR A 116 0.37 -22.87 -11.53
CA TYR A 116 1.56 -22.76 -12.37
C TYR A 116 2.51 -23.96 -12.18
N GLN A 117 2.84 -24.27 -10.92
CA GLN A 117 3.68 -25.42 -10.55
C GLN A 117 3.10 -26.76 -11.01
N MET A 118 1.77 -26.90 -10.91
CA MET A 118 1.09 -28.12 -11.31
C MET A 118 1.00 -28.20 -12.83
N ILE A 119 0.57 -27.17 -13.54
CA ILE A 119 0.15 -27.36 -14.93
C ILE A 119 1.31 -27.27 -15.93
N PHE A 120 2.31 -26.42 -15.71
CA PHE A 120 3.38 -26.20 -16.68
C PHE A 120 4.55 -27.22 -16.55
N PRO A 121 5.05 -27.79 -17.67
CA PRO A 121 6.32 -28.54 -17.70
C PRO A 121 7.51 -27.65 -17.31
N GLU A 122 8.56 -28.24 -16.72
CA GLU A 122 9.82 -27.57 -16.30
C GLU A 122 10.39 -26.62 -17.37
N GLU A 123 10.26 -26.98 -18.64
CA GLU A 123 10.80 -26.24 -19.80
C GLU A 123 10.10 -24.90 -20.08
N LEU A 124 8.86 -24.69 -19.60
CA LEU A 124 8.12 -23.42 -19.77
C LEU A 124 8.34 -22.43 -18.63
N LYS A 125 9.01 -22.85 -17.54
CA LYS A 125 9.36 -22.00 -16.38
C LYS A 125 10.36 -20.88 -16.70
N THR A 126 11.03 -20.97 -17.85
CA THR A 126 12.06 -20.03 -18.31
C THR A 126 11.56 -19.06 -19.39
N SER A 127 10.31 -19.19 -19.85
CA SER A 127 9.80 -18.32 -20.91
C SER A 127 9.21 -17.02 -20.34
N ASN A 128 9.87 -15.90 -20.65
CA ASN A 128 9.43 -14.52 -20.41
C ASN A 128 8.14 -14.17 -21.20
N LYS A 129 7.02 -14.82 -20.91
CA LYS A 129 5.72 -14.47 -21.48
C LYS A 129 4.76 -14.00 -20.40
N ALA A 130 4.50 -12.70 -20.48
CA ALA A 130 3.45 -11.91 -19.87
C ALA A 130 2.23 -12.70 -19.37
N TYR A 131 2.18 -12.88 -18.05
CA TYR A 131 0.92 -13.06 -17.33
C TYR A 131 0.63 -11.75 -16.60
N THR A 132 -0.62 -11.32 -16.68
CA THR A 132 -1.23 -10.11 -16.11
C THR A 132 -0.37 -9.51 -15.00
N LEU A 133 0.33 -8.40 -15.28
CA LEU A 133 1.21 -7.72 -14.33
C LEU A 133 0.55 -7.71 -12.95
N LEU A 134 1.04 -8.56 -12.04
CA LEU A 134 0.75 -8.43 -10.62
C LEU A 134 0.94 -6.94 -10.33
N PRO A 135 -0.06 -6.25 -9.75
CA PRO A 135 0.10 -4.83 -9.48
C PRO A 135 1.40 -4.66 -8.70
N SER A 136 2.29 -3.82 -9.25
CA SER A 136 3.66 -3.70 -8.78
C SER A 136 3.66 -3.39 -7.28
N SER A 137 4.07 -4.33 -6.44
CA SER A 137 4.04 -4.17 -4.99
C SER A 137 4.99 -3.07 -4.54
N PHE A 138 4.66 -2.42 -3.43
CA PHE A 138 5.48 -1.39 -2.80
C PHE A 138 5.86 -1.79 -1.38
N ASP A 139 7.15 -1.70 -1.10
CA ASP A 139 7.69 -1.63 0.26
C ASP A 139 8.00 -0.16 0.56
N ILE A 140 7.37 0.39 1.59
CA ILE A 140 7.52 1.79 2.00
C ILE A 140 8.05 1.83 3.42
N VAL A 141 9.23 2.42 3.62
CA VAL A 141 9.82 2.58 4.94
C VAL A 141 9.90 4.03 5.34
N PHE A 142 9.48 4.33 6.56
CA PHE A 142 9.69 5.63 7.19
C PHE A 142 10.90 5.53 8.11
N MET A 143 11.93 6.34 7.84
CA MET A 143 13.08 6.51 8.72
C MET A 143 12.91 7.81 9.50
N LEU A 144 12.74 7.74 10.81
CA LEU A 144 12.47 8.90 11.65
C LEU A 144 13.66 9.20 12.56
N ASP A 145 14.21 10.40 12.41
CA ASP A 145 15.12 10.95 13.41
C ASP A 145 14.35 11.20 14.72
N SER A 146 14.80 10.56 15.80
CA SER A 146 14.16 10.64 17.13
C SER A 146 14.99 11.34 18.19
N THR A 147 15.89 12.23 17.75
CA THR A 147 16.59 13.17 18.64
C THR A 147 15.65 14.22 19.23
N GLY A 148 16.10 14.92 20.27
CA GLY A 148 15.26 15.90 20.97
C GLY A 148 14.92 17.17 20.18
N SER A 149 15.67 17.49 19.12
CA SER A 149 15.37 18.62 18.22
C SER A 149 14.17 18.33 17.32
N MET A 150 13.93 17.05 16.98
CA MET A 150 12.81 16.58 16.16
C MET A 150 11.48 16.48 16.92
N LYS A 151 11.38 17.04 18.14
CA LYS A 151 10.23 16.83 19.02
C LYS A 151 8.93 17.37 18.42
N GLU A 152 8.96 18.57 17.83
CA GLU A 152 7.76 19.21 17.28
C GLU A 152 7.23 18.42 16.08
N GLU A 153 8.13 17.94 15.21
CA GLU A 153 7.81 17.10 14.06
C GLU A 153 7.26 15.75 14.49
N LEU A 154 7.87 15.12 15.49
CA LEU A 154 7.40 13.83 16.02
C LEU A 154 6.06 13.95 16.72
N ASP A 155 5.81 15.02 17.48
CA ASP A 155 4.51 15.27 18.12
C ASP A 155 3.42 15.49 17.06
N TYR A 156 3.73 16.21 15.97
CA TYR A 156 2.83 16.37 14.83
C TYR A 156 2.59 15.02 14.11
N ILE A 157 3.64 14.25 13.83
CA ILE A 157 3.54 12.90 13.25
C ILE A 157 2.65 12.03 14.13
N LYS A 158 2.89 11.92 15.43
CA LYS A 158 2.04 11.13 16.35
C LYS A 158 0.57 11.53 16.29
N LYS A 159 0.29 12.83 16.23
CA LYS A 159 -1.07 13.37 16.20
C LYS A 159 -1.80 13.05 14.89
N ASP A 160 -1.13 13.14 13.76
CA ASP A 160 -1.79 13.21 12.44
C ASP A 160 -1.26 12.21 11.40
N PHE A 161 -0.38 11.26 11.79
CA PHE A 161 0.29 10.32 10.87
C PHE A 161 -0.69 9.62 9.92
N ARG A 162 -1.83 9.22 10.46
CA ARG A 162 -2.93 8.60 9.74
C ARG A 162 -3.40 9.45 8.56
N ASN A 163 -3.70 10.73 8.81
CA ASN A 163 -4.16 11.64 7.77
C ASN A 163 -3.04 11.93 6.76
N MET A 164 -1.80 12.08 7.22
CA MET A 164 -0.63 12.29 6.35
C MET A 164 -0.43 11.15 5.34
N LEU A 165 -0.66 9.90 5.73
CA LEU A 165 -0.51 8.76 4.82
C LEU A 165 -1.56 8.72 3.72
N SER A 166 -2.71 9.35 3.90
CA SER A 166 -3.88 9.16 3.03
C SER A 166 -3.61 9.43 1.55
N PRO A 167 -2.91 10.53 1.16
CA PRO A 167 -2.58 10.78 -0.25
C PRO A 167 -1.67 9.70 -0.86
N LEU A 168 -0.70 9.19 -0.10
CA LEU A 168 0.14 8.08 -0.52
C LEU A 168 -0.64 6.79 -0.73
N LEU A 169 -1.52 6.45 0.23
CA LEU A 169 -2.39 5.29 0.10
C LEU A 169 -3.33 5.43 -1.11
N TRP A 170 -3.76 6.65 -1.39
CA TRP A 170 -4.61 6.96 -2.54
C TRP A 170 -3.89 6.79 -3.88
N ASN A 171 -2.65 7.28 -3.98
CA ASN A 171 -1.86 7.15 -5.20
C ASN A 171 -1.50 5.68 -5.45
N LEU A 172 -1.21 4.94 -4.39
CA LEU A 172 -0.80 3.54 -4.47
C LEU A 172 -1.94 2.54 -4.27
N LYS A 173 -3.21 2.99 -4.28
CA LYS A 173 -4.42 2.18 -4.00
C LYS A 173 -4.57 0.90 -4.84
N THR A 174 -3.85 0.83 -5.96
CA THR A 174 -3.88 -0.30 -6.89
C THR A 174 -2.75 -1.30 -6.67
N SER A 175 -1.90 -1.08 -5.68
CA SER A 175 -0.71 -1.88 -5.42
C SER A 175 -0.74 -2.48 -4.01
N PRO A 176 -0.29 -3.74 -3.82
CA PRO A 176 -0.04 -4.28 -2.50
C PRO A 176 1.02 -3.43 -1.79
N LEU A 177 0.72 -2.99 -0.56
CA LEU A 177 1.61 -2.15 0.25
C LEU A 177 2.10 -2.91 1.48
N ARG A 178 3.39 -2.78 1.77
CA ARG A 178 3.98 -3.15 3.06
C ARG A 178 4.70 -1.93 3.62
N PHE A 179 4.55 -1.72 4.91
CA PHE A 179 5.16 -0.59 5.61
C PHE A 179 6.17 -1.07 6.64
N ALA A 180 7.29 -0.37 6.71
CA ALA A 180 8.26 -0.50 7.79
C ALA A 180 8.48 0.87 8.43
N LEU A 181 9.00 0.86 9.65
CA LEU A 181 9.41 2.06 10.37
C LEU A 181 10.76 1.79 11.02
N LEU A 182 11.69 2.72 10.83
CA LEU A 182 12.98 2.69 11.50
C LEU A 182 13.19 4.05 12.15
N ASP A 183 13.13 4.10 13.47
CA ASP A 183 13.52 5.31 14.19
C ASP A 183 14.94 5.18 14.74
N TYR A 184 15.67 6.29 14.76
CA TYR A 184 17.10 6.30 15.03
C TYR A 184 17.53 7.57 15.75
N LYS A 185 18.64 7.47 16.48
CA LYS A 185 19.15 8.52 17.38
C LYS A 185 20.64 8.77 17.19
N ASN A 186 21.15 9.69 18.00
CA ASN A 186 22.58 9.89 18.24
C ASN A 186 23.26 8.58 18.74
N PRO A 187 24.54 8.32 18.41
CA PRO A 187 25.28 7.14 18.86
C PRO A 187 25.34 6.92 20.38
N MET A 188 25.23 7.98 21.18
CA MET A 188 25.30 7.94 22.64
C MET A 188 23.93 7.77 23.33
N ALA A 189 22.84 7.61 22.56
CA ALA A 189 21.52 7.41 23.11
C ALA A 189 21.32 5.98 23.66
N ALA A 190 20.26 5.79 24.46
CA ALA A 190 19.92 4.48 25.06
C ALA A 190 19.71 3.37 24.01
N TYR A 191 19.28 3.74 22.80
CA TYR A 191 19.33 2.89 21.62
C TYR A 191 19.72 3.74 20.41
N ARG A 192 20.42 3.12 19.44
CA ARG A 192 20.85 3.80 18.21
C ARG A 192 19.81 3.72 17.10
N VAL A 193 19.17 2.54 16.95
CA VAL A 193 18.16 2.25 15.93
C VAL A 193 17.13 1.28 16.49
N HIS A 194 15.87 1.43 16.10
CA HIS A 194 14.82 0.44 16.29
C HIS A 194 14.04 0.24 14.99
N LEU A 195 14.01 -1.00 14.48
CA LEU A 195 13.32 -1.36 13.24
C LEU A 195 12.03 -2.14 13.54
N VAL A 196 10.90 -1.61 13.11
CA VAL A 196 9.66 -2.36 12.88
C VAL A 196 9.66 -2.77 11.42
N ASN A 197 9.81 -4.08 11.18
CA ASN A 197 9.99 -4.60 9.83
C ASN A 197 8.69 -4.56 9.01
N PHE A 198 8.81 -4.81 7.71
CA PHE A 198 7.73 -4.68 6.73
C PHE A 198 6.50 -5.52 7.06
N HIS A 199 5.37 -4.85 7.20
CA HIS A 199 4.08 -5.46 7.47
C HIS A 199 2.96 -4.79 6.66
N HIS A 200 1.89 -5.52 6.36
CA HIS A 200 0.74 -4.96 5.61
C HIS A 200 -0.14 -4.04 6.47
N SER A 201 -0.04 -4.18 7.79
CA SER A 201 -0.77 -3.35 8.75
C SER A 201 0.08 -2.23 9.33
N LEU A 202 -0.57 -1.07 9.51
CA LEU A 202 0.01 0.13 10.10
C LEU A 202 0.03 0.09 11.64
N GLU A 203 -0.61 -0.87 12.31
CA GLU A 203 -0.73 -0.87 13.77
C GLU A 203 0.62 -0.92 14.48
N GLN A 204 1.52 -1.78 14.02
CA GLN A 204 2.86 -1.87 14.62
C GLN A 204 3.65 -0.57 14.42
N LEU A 205 3.46 0.08 13.28
CA LEU A 205 4.11 1.37 12.99
C LEU A 205 3.54 2.47 13.87
N ILE A 206 2.22 2.54 14.00
CA ILE A 206 1.53 3.57 14.79
C ILE A 206 1.82 3.38 16.28
N SER A 207 1.77 2.14 16.76
CA SER A 207 2.18 1.78 18.11
C SER A 207 3.62 2.22 18.36
N ARG A 208 4.54 1.95 17.42
CA ARG A 208 5.92 2.40 17.57
C ARG A 208 6.04 3.92 17.56
N ILE A 209 5.44 4.62 16.60
CA ILE A 209 5.45 6.09 16.50
C ILE A 209 4.99 6.74 17.81
N ASN A 210 3.90 6.25 18.39
CA ASN A 210 3.37 6.77 19.65
C ASN A 210 4.33 6.58 20.84
N ASN A 211 5.18 5.55 20.78
CA ASN A 211 6.18 5.21 21.80
C ASN A 211 7.57 5.81 21.51
N ILE A 212 7.75 6.62 20.47
CA ILE A 212 9.03 7.29 20.21
C ILE A 212 9.21 8.44 21.20
N ASP A 213 10.22 8.35 22.06
CA ASP A 213 10.63 9.46 22.90
C ASP A 213 11.66 10.35 22.19
N ALA A 214 11.28 11.58 21.87
CA ALA A 214 12.16 12.59 21.28
C ALA A 214 13.09 13.17 22.37
N VAL A 215 14.19 12.49 22.65
CA VAL A 215 15.15 12.85 23.71
C VAL A 215 16.58 12.71 23.23
N GLY A 216 17.47 13.51 23.81
CA GLY A 216 18.90 13.55 23.47
C GLY A 216 19.30 14.83 22.74
N LYS A 217 20.61 15.07 22.70
CA LYS A 217 21.23 16.22 22.02
C LYS A 217 22.23 15.72 20.97
N GLY A 218 22.52 16.57 19.99
CA GLY A 218 23.49 16.30 18.93
C GLY A 218 22.88 15.57 17.74
N ASN A 219 23.67 15.45 16.68
CA ASN A 219 23.22 14.92 15.40
C ASN A 219 22.82 13.44 15.52
N SER A 220 21.81 13.05 14.74
CA SER A 220 21.41 11.65 14.61
C SER A 220 22.37 10.89 13.69
N ASP A 221 22.36 9.57 13.80
CA ASP A 221 23.25 8.71 13.02
C ASP A 221 22.54 8.05 11.83
N ILE A 222 22.21 8.87 10.84
CA ILE A 222 21.58 8.40 9.59
C ILE A 222 22.45 7.37 8.86
N ASN A 223 23.79 7.44 8.96
CA ASN A 223 24.69 6.45 8.37
C ASN A 223 24.38 5.06 8.92
N TYR A 224 24.37 4.92 10.24
CA TYR A 224 24.07 3.64 10.88
C TYR A 224 22.62 3.20 10.66
N ALA A 225 21.67 4.14 10.69
CA ALA A 225 20.27 3.85 10.41
C ALA A 225 20.07 3.28 9.00
N LEU A 226 20.66 3.89 7.98
CA LEU A 226 20.57 3.43 6.60
C LEU A 226 21.31 2.10 6.41
N MET A 227 22.50 1.94 6.99
CA MET A 227 23.21 0.66 6.98
C MET A 227 22.36 -0.46 7.60
N TYR A 228 21.75 -0.20 8.75
CA TYR A 228 20.90 -1.16 9.45
C TYR A 228 19.68 -1.53 8.60
N LEU A 229 19.01 -0.54 8.00
CA LEU A 229 17.90 -0.76 7.09
C LEU A 229 18.29 -1.70 5.94
N LEU A 230 19.38 -1.38 5.24
CA LEU A 230 19.84 -2.11 4.06
C LEU A 230 20.33 -3.53 4.36
N ASN A 231 20.66 -3.84 5.61
CA ASN A 231 21.13 -5.15 6.04
C ASN A 231 20.02 -6.03 6.64
N TYR A 232 19.03 -5.43 7.31
CA TYR A 232 18.12 -6.17 8.19
C TYR A 232 16.64 -6.03 7.85
N ALA A 233 16.25 -5.07 7.00
CA ALA A 233 14.85 -4.95 6.58
C ALA A 233 14.49 -5.99 5.51
N ASP A 234 13.30 -6.58 5.64
CA ASP A 234 12.79 -7.68 4.79
C ASP A 234 12.10 -7.13 3.54
N PHE A 235 12.89 -6.46 2.69
CA PHE A 235 12.42 -5.95 1.40
C PHE A 235 12.05 -7.13 0.46
N LYS A 236 10.78 -7.22 0.07
CA LYS A 236 10.24 -8.23 -0.87
C LYS A 236 9.62 -7.62 -2.12
N ALA A 237 9.24 -6.34 -2.08
CA ALA A 237 8.59 -5.67 -3.18
C ALA A 237 9.56 -5.25 -4.29
N ALA A 238 9.02 -5.08 -5.51
CA ALA A 238 9.80 -4.59 -6.65
C ALA A 238 10.04 -3.08 -6.58
N ASN A 239 9.04 -2.31 -6.10
CA ASN A 239 9.18 -0.88 -5.84
C ASN A 239 9.47 -0.64 -4.36
N ARG A 240 10.52 0.12 -4.05
CA ARG A 240 10.97 0.35 -2.67
C ARG A 240 11.20 1.84 -2.45
N LEU A 241 10.44 2.43 -1.52
CA LEU A 241 10.53 3.85 -1.17
C LEU A 241 10.98 3.99 0.29
N ALA A 242 11.99 4.81 0.53
CA ALA A 242 12.46 5.13 1.88
C ALA A 242 12.29 6.64 2.14
N PHE A 243 11.30 7.00 2.96
CA PHE A 243 11.09 8.37 3.41
C PHE A 243 11.90 8.62 4.67
N ILE A 244 12.89 9.50 4.60
CA ILE A 244 13.78 9.84 5.71
C ILE A 244 13.41 11.23 6.21
N ILE A 245 12.99 11.35 7.47
CA ILE A 245 12.62 12.62 8.08
C ILE A 245 13.69 12.96 9.14
N THR A 246 14.42 14.05 8.92
CA THR A 246 15.58 14.42 9.76
C THR A 246 15.91 15.90 9.68
N ASP A 247 16.49 16.43 10.75
CA ASP A 247 17.08 17.77 10.82
C ASP A 247 18.61 17.77 10.67
N SER A 248 19.23 16.66 10.27
CA SER A 248 20.69 16.56 10.18
C SER A 248 21.20 15.80 8.96
N GLY A 249 22.44 16.09 8.57
CA GLY A 249 23.18 15.36 7.55
C GLY A 249 23.87 14.10 8.08
N PRO A 250 24.43 13.27 7.19
CA PRO A 250 25.26 12.14 7.59
C PRO A 250 26.53 12.60 8.31
N ILE A 251 26.81 11.96 9.44
CA ILE A 251 28.04 12.14 10.22
C ILE A 251 29.26 11.83 9.34
N ASN A 252 29.17 10.77 8.52
CA ASN A 252 30.20 10.41 7.56
C ASN A 252 29.63 10.43 6.14
N LYS A 253 29.89 11.52 5.42
CA LYS A 253 29.43 11.74 4.03
C LYS A 253 29.94 10.67 3.06
N ALA A 254 31.18 10.20 3.20
CA ALA A 254 31.76 9.17 2.32
C ALA A 254 31.05 7.82 2.49
N HIS A 255 30.88 7.37 3.74
CA HIS A 255 30.15 6.14 4.04
C HIS A 255 28.67 6.25 3.61
N PHE A 256 28.05 7.43 3.70
CA PHE A 256 26.69 7.61 3.21
C PHE A 256 26.59 7.33 1.70
N LEU A 257 27.56 7.80 0.90
CA LEU A 257 27.61 7.54 -0.55
C LEU A 257 27.76 6.03 -0.85
N GLU A 258 28.57 5.30 -0.09
CA GLU A 258 28.69 3.84 -0.20
C GLU A 258 27.34 3.13 0.06
N LEU A 259 26.60 3.59 1.07
CA LEU A 259 25.27 3.08 1.37
C LEU A 259 24.25 3.41 0.27
N LEU A 260 24.40 4.55 -0.43
CA LEU A 260 23.55 4.89 -1.57
C LEU A 260 23.80 3.98 -2.78
N GLU A 261 25.04 3.56 -3.03
CA GLU A 261 25.33 2.55 -4.07
C GLU A 261 24.63 1.22 -3.74
N LYS A 262 24.68 0.81 -2.46
CA LYS A 262 23.95 -0.37 -2.01
C LYS A 262 22.44 -0.21 -2.17
N ALA A 263 21.87 0.91 -1.73
CA ALA A 263 20.44 1.20 -1.86
C ALA A 263 19.98 1.17 -3.33
N LYS A 264 20.80 1.76 -4.24
CA LYS A 264 20.59 1.73 -5.69
C LYS A 264 20.59 0.30 -6.23
N SER A 265 21.53 -0.55 -5.83
CA SER A 265 21.55 -1.97 -6.24
C SER A 265 20.31 -2.76 -5.77
N MET A 266 19.69 -2.30 -4.68
CA MET A 266 18.45 -2.84 -4.12
C MET A 266 17.20 -2.17 -4.70
N ASN A 267 17.31 -1.28 -5.69
CA ASN A 267 16.19 -0.51 -6.25
C ASN A 267 15.39 0.28 -5.20
N ILE A 268 16.08 0.82 -4.18
CA ILE A 268 15.46 1.65 -3.14
C ILE A 268 15.64 3.12 -3.54
N GLN A 269 14.53 3.83 -3.70
CA GLN A 269 14.52 5.28 -3.91
C GLN A 269 14.40 5.98 -2.56
N LEU A 270 15.36 6.87 -2.26
CA LEU A 270 15.37 7.64 -1.02
C LEU A 270 14.67 8.99 -1.20
N VAL A 271 13.84 9.35 -0.25
CA VAL A 271 13.20 10.67 -0.17
C VAL A 271 13.57 11.28 1.16
N VAL A 272 14.53 12.20 1.17
CA VAL A 272 14.97 12.89 2.39
C VAL A 272 14.15 14.17 2.57
N LEU A 273 13.43 14.24 3.68
CA LEU A 273 12.61 15.34 4.11
C LEU A 273 13.34 16.08 5.24
N GLY A 274 13.96 17.20 4.88
CA GLY A 274 14.70 18.06 5.81
C GLY A 274 13.76 18.83 6.70
N ALA A 275 13.76 18.51 7.99
CA ALA A 275 13.05 19.24 9.03
C ALA A 275 13.79 20.53 9.41
N ASP A 276 13.17 21.30 10.29
CA ASP A 276 13.76 22.48 10.89
C ASP A 276 15.05 22.14 11.64
N GLY A 277 16.06 23.00 11.52
CA GLY A 277 17.38 22.77 12.11
C GLY A 277 18.42 22.18 11.16
N ILE A 278 18.02 21.63 10.00
CA ILE A 278 18.98 21.17 9.00
C ILE A 278 19.90 22.29 8.53
N SER A 279 21.21 22.01 8.54
CA SER A 279 22.25 22.95 8.11
C SER A 279 22.16 23.21 6.59
N VAL A 280 22.68 24.34 6.12
CA VAL A 280 22.70 24.63 4.66
C VAL A 280 23.64 23.65 4.00
N GLU A 281 24.75 23.35 4.66
CA GLU A 281 25.79 22.43 4.23
C GLU A 281 25.27 21.00 4.06
N ASP A 282 24.36 20.54 4.93
CA ASP A 282 23.76 19.21 4.84
C ASP A 282 22.62 19.16 3.82
N ALA A 283 21.78 20.21 3.76
CA ALA A 283 20.76 20.33 2.72
C ALA A 283 21.38 20.34 1.32
N ASP A 284 22.44 21.12 1.12
CA ASP A 284 23.19 21.19 -0.14
C ASP A 284 23.89 19.87 -0.45
N PHE A 285 24.44 19.19 0.56
CA PHE A 285 25.00 17.85 0.38
C PHE A 285 23.95 16.88 -0.16
N TYR A 286 22.74 16.81 0.42
CA TYR A 286 21.68 15.95 -0.08
C TYR A 286 21.26 16.32 -1.51
N ARG A 287 21.05 17.61 -1.81
CA ARG A 287 20.67 18.10 -3.15
C ARG A 287 21.71 17.70 -4.20
N GLN A 288 22.99 17.93 -3.94
CA GLN A 288 24.07 17.59 -4.85
C GLN A 288 24.21 16.08 -5.04
N THR A 289 24.03 15.32 -3.96
CA THR A 289 24.13 13.86 -3.98
C THR A 289 23.02 13.24 -4.83
N PHE A 290 21.78 13.70 -4.68
CA PHE A 290 20.64 13.14 -5.42
C PHE A 290 20.57 13.54 -6.90
N ASN A 291 21.48 14.39 -7.38
CA ASN A 291 21.73 14.53 -8.82
C ASN A 291 22.42 13.31 -9.43
N ARG A 292 23.06 12.45 -8.60
CA ARG A 292 23.85 11.28 -9.03
C ARG A 292 23.24 9.94 -8.59
N TYR A 293 22.41 9.95 -7.56
CA TYR A 293 21.81 8.78 -6.94
C TYR A 293 20.28 8.81 -7.04
N PRO A 294 19.59 7.66 -7.08
CA PRO A 294 18.13 7.60 -7.09
C PRO A 294 17.56 8.06 -5.74
N GLY A 295 17.32 9.36 -5.64
CA GLY A 295 16.65 9.95 -4.49
C GLY A 295 16.28 11.40 -4.73
N VAL A 296 15.64 12.00 -3.73
CA VAL A 296 15.25 13.42 -3.76
C VAL A 296 15.39 14.00 -2.35
N PHE A 297 15.75 15.27 -2.28
CA PHE A 297 15.70 16.06 -1.05
C PHE A 297 14.64 17.15 -1.15
N SER A 298 13.84 17.33 -0.11
CA SER A 298 12.89 18.43 0.03
C SER A 298 12.84 18.91 1.46
N HIS A 299 12.63 20.21 1.68
CA HIS A 299 12.34 20.72 3.02
C HIS A 299 10.89 20.50 3.41
N LEU A 300 10.68 20.27 4.70
CA LEU A 300 9.37 20.43 5.33
C LEU A 300 8.94 21.90 5.28
N THR A 301 7.65 22.11 5.08
CA THR A 301 7.00 23.40 5.17
C THR A 301 6.10 23.39 6.39
N TYR A 302 6.26 24.40 7.24
CA TYR A 302 5.52 24.57 8.48
C TYR A 302 4.48 25.66 8.28
N TYR A 303 3.23 25.34 8.57
CA TYR A 303 2.13 26.30 8.53
C TYR A 303 1.71 26.63 9.96
N PHE A 304 1.89 27.89 10.33
CA PHE A 304 1.50 28.41 11.63
C PHE A 304 0.19 29.17 11.52
N GLN A 305 -0.69 28.93 12.48
CA GLN A 305 -1.88 29.73 12.72
C GLN A 305 -1.82 30.32 14.11
N PHE A 306 -1.78 31.64 14.20
CA PHE A 306 -1.77 32.37 15.48
C PHE A 306 -3.08 33.13 15.66
N ILE A 307 -3.58 33.16 16.88
CA ILE A 307 -4.61 34.11 17.29
C ILE A 307 -3.90 35.36 17.78
N PHE A 308 -4.28 36.51 17.23
CA PHE A 308 -3.81 37.82 17.66
C PHE A 308 -4.62 38.35 18.84
N GLN A 309 -4.12 39.39 19.51
CA GLN A 309 -4.76 40.01 20.67
C GLN A 309 -6.16 40.57 20.37
N ASP A 310 -6.40 41.02 19.14
CA ASP A 310 -7.70 41.46 18.64
C ASP A 310 -8.62 40.29 18.22
N LYS A 311 -8.20 39.05 18.51
CA LYS A 311 -8.87 37.79 18.15
C LYS A 311 -8.91 37.48 16.66
N THR A 312 -8.19 38.22 15.82
CA THR A 312 -8.01 37.86 14.41
C THR A 312 -7.01 36.72 14.25
N LEU A 313 -7.00 36.10 13.07
CA LEU A 313 -6.15 34.94 12.77
C LEU A 313 -5.01 35.34 11.84
N GLY A 314 -3.79 35.24 12.32
CA GLY A 314 -2.57 35.31 11.51
C GLY A 314 -2.20 33.94 10.94
N LYS A 315 -1.87 33.88 9.65
CA LYS A 315 -1.42 32.66 8.98
C LYS A 315 -0.01 32.88 8.43
N PHE A 316 0.89 31.95 8.72
CA PHE A 316 2.27 32.04 8.28
C PHE A 316 2.78 30.72 7.73
N LEU A 317 3.68 30.80 6.78
CA LEU A 317 4.37 29.69 6.14
C LEU A 317 5.87 29.85 6.40
N TYR A 318 6.48 28.86 7.03
CA TYR A 318 7.92 28.79 7.22
C TYR A 318 8.49 27.66 6.36
N LYS A 319 9.44 28.00 5.48
CA LYS A 319 10.11 27.07 4.58
C LYS A 319 11.47 27.63 4.20
N ASP A 320 12.47 26.76 4.06
CA ASP A 320 13.82 27.14 3.60
C ASP A 320 14.42 28.28 4.45
N ARG A 321 14.09 28.32 5.75
CA ARG A 321 14.49 29.38 6.72
C ARG A 321 13.83 30.75 6.52
N PHE A 322 12.86 30.86 5.62
CA PHE A 322 12.11 32.09 5.40
C PHE A 322 10.68 31.94 5.93
N LEU A 323 10.18 33.00 6.56
CA LEU A 323 8.82 33.11 7.07
C LEU A 323 8.03 34.06 6.17
N ARG A 324 6.88 33.59 5.68
CA ARG A 324 5.97 34.36 4.86
C ARG A 324 4.61 34.45 5.52
N GLU A 325 4.02 35.64 5.56
CA GLU A 325 2.63 35.83 5.95
C GLU A 325 1.71 35.48 4.77
N VAL A 326 0.66 34.72 5.04
CA VAL A 326 -0.35 34.34 4.05
C VAL A 326 -1.49 35.36 4.09
N LYS A 327 -1.57 36.20 3.05
CA LYS A 327 -2.70 37.11 2.80
C LYS A 327 -3.55 36.55 1.66
N GLU A 328 -4.77 37.07 1.47
CA GLU A 328 -5.81 36.45 0.62
C GLU A 328 -5.32 35.85 -0.69
N ASN A 329 -4.43 36.54 -1.43
CA ASN A 329 -3.83 36.04 -2.67
C ASN A 329 -2.30 36.14 -2.72
N ASP A 330 -1.65 36.54 -1.62
CA ASP A 330 -0.22 36.87 -1.61
C ASP A 330 0.54 36.19 -0.47
N LEU A 331 1.81 35.91 -0.73
CA LEU A 331 2.78 35.50 0.28
C LEU A 331 3.77 36.63 0.49
N VAL A 332 3.66 37.31 1.64
CA VAL A 332 4.54 38.43 1.99
C VAL A 332 5.71 37.89 2.79
N ASP A 333 6.94 38.07 2.31
CA ASP A 333 8.13 37.74 3.10
C ASP A 333 8.30 38.73 4.25
N ILE A 334 8.12 38.24 5.47
CA ILE A 334 8.21 39.06 6.69
C ILE A 334 9.58 38.95 7.34
N THR A 335 10.44 38.07 6.84
CA THR A 335 11.83 38.03 7.28
C THR A 335 12.67 39.14 6.68
N LEU A 336 12.21 39.77 5.59
CA LEU A 336 12.94 40.78 4.84
C LEU A 336 14.32 40.26 4.40
N GLY A 337 14.38 38.99 3.99
CA GLY A 337 15.62 38.29 3.63
C GLY A 337 16.46 37.76 4.79
N ARG A 338 16.06 37.97 6.06
CA ARG A 338 16.78 37.44 7.23
C ARG A 338 16.45 35.96 7.46
N GLN A 339 17.44 35.08 7.31
CA GLN A 339 17.22 33.66 7.58
C GLN A 339 16.89 33.41 9.06
N GLN A 340 15.73 32.81 9.31
CA GLN A 340 15.36 32.30 10.61
C GLN A 340 15.97 30.92 10.80
N ARG A 341 16.66 30.72 11.92
CA ARG A 341 17.40 29.49 12.16
C ARG A 341 16.49 28.31 12.53
N TYR A 342 15.38 28.59 13.22
CA TYR A 342 14.48 27.56 13.74
C TYR A 342 12.99 27.97 13.71
N ALA A 343 12.13 27.05 13.31
CA ALA A 343 10.66 27.09 13.32
C ALA A 343 10.10 27.36 14.72
N ARG A 344 10.66 26.71 15.75
CA ARG A 344 10.28 26.97 17.16
C ARG A 344 10.53 28.41 17.61
N GLY A 345 11.40 29.13 16.92
CA GLY A 345 11.71 30.53 17.18
C GLY A 345 10.68 31.51 16.60
N ILE A 346 9.79 31.05 15.71
CA ILE A 346 8.85 31.91 14.99
C ILE A 346 7.92 32.71 15.90
N PRO A 347 7.33 32.16 16.99
CA PRO A 347 6.52 32.97 17.90
C PRO A 347 7.30 34.14 18.53
N GLY A 348 8.59 33.93 18.83
CA GLY A 348 9.46 34.97 19.36
C GLY A 348 9.82 36.01 18.30
N PHE A 349 10.17 35.57 17.10
CA PHE A 349 10.46 36.44 15.95
C PHE A 349 9.26 37.35 15.64
N LEU A 350 8.06 36.79 15.51
CA LEU A 350 6.86 37.57 15.20
C LEU A 350 6.56 38.63 16.26
N LYS A 351 6.76 38.33 17.55
CA LYS A 351 6.64 39.34 18.62
C LYS A 351 7.67 40.47 18.49
N GLN A 352 8.91 40.14 18.09
CA GLN A 352 9.95 41.15 17.85
C GLN A 352 9.62 42.03 16.64
N GLU A 353 9.01 41.46 15.61
CA GLU A 353 8.52 42.20 14.43
C GLU A 353 7.18 42.93 14.67
N GLY A 354 6.70 42.98 15.91
CA GLY A 354 5.52 43.76 16.30
C GLY A 354 4.17 43.08 16.06
N TYR A 355 4.14 41.79 15.74
CA TYR A 355 2.87 41.06 15.61
C TYR A 355 2.24 40.84 17.00
N PRO A 356 0.95 41.18 17.20
CA PRO A 356 0.27 41.09 18.48
C PRO A 356 -0.19 39.66 18.78
N ILE A 357 0.73 38.70 18.87
CA ILE A 357 0.41 37.28 19.11
C ILE A 357 -0.12 37.08 20.52
N ALA A 358 -1.33 36.53 20.63
CA ALA A 358 -1.88 36.02 21.88
C ALA A 358 -1.47 34.55 22.09
N GLU A 359 -1.77 33.69 21.11
CA GLU A 359 -1.50 32.25 21.21
C GLU A 359 -1.26 31.57 19.85
N LEU A 360 -0.54 30.45 19.87
CA LEU A 360 -0.44 29.53 18.73
C LEU A 360 -1.69 28.65 18.70
N ARG A 361 -2.51 28.80 17.66
CA ARG A 361 -3.72 28.00 17.46
C ARG A 361 -3.40 26.64 16.84
N ALA A 362 -2.56 26.62 15.80
CA ALA A 362 -2.26 25.40 15.07
C ALA A 362 -0.85 25.45 14.45
N LEU A 363 -0.20 24.28 14.43
CA LEU A 363 1.00 23.99 13.65
C LEU A 363 0.70 22.79 12.76
N ASP A 364 0.95 22.94 11.47
CA ASP A 364 0.73 21.92 10.44
C ASP A 364 1.96 21.76 9.56
N LEU A 365 2.23 20.54 9.05
CA LEU A 365 3.36 20.24 8.17
C LEU A 365 2.87 19.73 6.81
N ASN A 366 3.57 20.05 5.73
CA ASN A 366 3.23 19.58 4.39
C ASN A 366 3.55 18.08 4.12
N LEU A 367 3.67 17.23 5.15
CA LEU A 367 4.07 15.82 4.99
C LEU A 367 3.14 15.05 4.06
N GLY A 368 1.82 15.19 4.24
CA GLY A 368 0.84 14.55 3.34
C GLY A 368 0.97 14.99 1.89
N ASN A 369 1.24 16.28 1.65
CA ASN A 369 1.45 16.83 0.30
C ASN A 369 2.76 16.30 -0.33
N LEU A 370 3.81 16.14 0.47
CA LEU A 370 5.07 15.57 0.00
C LEU A 370 4.89 14.09 -0.34
N PHE A 371 4.22 13.33 0.53
CA PHE A 371 3.89 11.94 0.24
C PHE A 371 3.03 11.81 -1.02
N ASP A 372 2.06 12.70 -1.24
CA ASP A 372 1.29 12.79 -2.48
C ASP A 372 2.23 13.00 -3.68
N GLN A 373 3.01 14.08 -3.65
CA GLN A 373 3.92 14.46 -4.74
C GLN A 373 4.85 13.31 -5.16
N PHE A 374 5.45 12.61 -4.19
CA PHE A 374 6.41 11.54 -4.49
C PHE A 374 5.75 10.23 -4.91
N THR A 375 4.46 10.05 -4.64
CA THR A 375 3.74 8.83 -5.00
C THR A 375 2.83 9.01 -6.21
N LEU A 376 2.52 10.26 -6.57
CA LEU A 376 1.67 10.63 -7.71
C LEU A 376 2.12 10.02 -9.04
N PRO A 377 3.43 9.92 -9.38
CA PRO A 377 3.86 9.26 -10.61
C PRO A 377 3.46 7.78 -10.71
N PHE A 378 3.25 7.11 -9.57
CA PHE A 378 2.80 5.72 -9.50
C PHE A 378 1.27 5.59 -9.52
N ARG A 379 0.54 6.72 -9.48
CA ARG A 379 -0.92 6.72 -9.49
C ARG A 379 -1.42 6.23 -10.84
N LYS A 380 -2.08 5.07 -10.81
CA LYS A 380 -2.84 4.58 -11.96
C LYS A 380 -4.19 5.30 -12.05
N ASN A 381 -4.50 5.80 -13.25
CA ASN A 381 -5.85 6.24 -13.57
C ASN A 381 -6.75 5.01 -13.60
N VAL A 382 -7.61 4.91 -12.59
CA VAL A 382 -8.63 3.87 -12.51
C VAL A 382 -9.99 4.53 -12.75
N PRO A 383 -10.82 3.98 -13.66
CA PRO A 383 -12.17 4.47 -13.85
C PRO A 383 -12.95 4.35 -12.54
N LEU A 384 -13.70 5.39 -12.20
CA LEU A 384 -14.49 5.43 -10.98
C LEU A 384 -15.96 5.09 -11.29
N VAL A 385 -16.58 4.34 -10.40
CA VAL A 385 -17.99 3.96 -10.47
C VAL A 385 -18.71 4.54 -9.27
N VAL A 386 -19.69 5.42 -9.48
CA VAL A 386 -20.49 5.95 -8.39
C VAL A 386 -21.58 4.94 -8.03
N LEU A 387 -21.51 4.41 -6.82
CA LEU A 387 -22.49 3.50 -6.25
C LEU A 387 -23.34 4.25 -5.23
N GLU A 388 -24.63 3.93 -5.16
CA GLU A 388 -25.53 4.42 -4.10
C GLU A 388 -26.06 3.26 -3.26
N ALA A 389 -25.81 3.30 -1.95
CA ALA A 389 -26.35 2.38 -0.98
C ALA A 389 -26.87 3.18 0.22
N GLU A 390 -28.01 2.80 0.79
CA GLU A 390 -28.56 3.43 2.00
C GLU A 390 -28.72 4.96 1.90
N GLY A 391 -29.07 5.48 0.71
CA GLY A 391 -29.23 6.91 0.45
C GLY A 391 -27.93 7.72 0.36
N ARG A 392 -26.78 7.04 0.35
CA ARG A 392 -25.44 7.66 0.27
C ARG A 392 -24.71 7.21 -0.99
N LYS A 393 -23.97 8.12 -1.60
CA LYS A 393 -23.12 7.85 -2.76
C LYS A 393 -21.68 7.56 -2.31
N MET A 394 -21.03 6.64 -3.01
CA MET A 394 -19.59 6.35 -2.88
C MET A 394 -18.99 6.23 -4.28
N LYS A 395 -17.79 6.75 -4.50
CA LYS A 395 -17.07 6.54 -5.77
C LYS A 395 -16.16 5.33 -5.67
N VAL A 396 -16.14 4.46 -6.67
CA VAL A 396 -15.40 3.20 -6.60
C VAL A 396 -14.40 3.02 -7.72
N GLY A 397 -13.11 2.91 -7.40
CA GLY A 397 -12.08 2.61 -8.38
C GLY A 397 -12.17 1.16 -8.86
N VAL A 398 -12.30 0.96 -10.17
CA VAL A 398 -12.39 -0.35 -10.81
C VAL A 398 -11.16 -0.58 -11.68
N GLN A 399 -10.36 -1.57 -11.33
CA GLN A 399 -9.05 -1.82 -11.96
C GLN A 399 -9.13 -2.72 -13.19
N ASP A 400 -10.11 -3.62 -13.23
CA ASP A 400 -10.29 -4.58 -14.32
C ASP A 400 -11.33 -4.09 -15.34
N GLN A 401 -10.99 -4.18 -16.62
CA GLN A 401 -11.86 -3.77 -17.72
C GLN A 401 -13.13 -4.63 -17.80
N GLN A 402 -13.09 -5.91 -17.43
CA GLN A 402 -14.29 -6.76 -17.47
C GLN A 402 -15.31 -6.34 -16.41
N THR A 403 -14.85 -6.07 -15.20
CA THR A 403 -15.62 -5.56 -14.07
C THR A 403 -16.22 -4.21 -14.41
N LEU A 404 -15.43 -3.31 -15.00
CA LEU A 404 -15.94 -2.02 -15.46
C LEU A 404 -17.03 -2.18 -16.54
N LYS A 405 -16.80 -3.04 -17.53
CA LYS A 405 -17.77 -3.34 -18.60
C LYS A 405 -19.06 -3.92 -18.03
N TYR A 406 -18.95 -4.83 -17.06
CA TYR A 406 -20.10 -5.38 -16.34
C TYR A 406 -20.88 -4.28 -15.64
N LEU A 407 -20.22 -3.47 -14.81
CA LEU A 407 -20.87 -2.40 -14.05
C LEU A 407 -21.56 -1.39 -14.99
N ARG A 408 -20.95 -1.06 -16.12
CA ARG A 408 -21.59 -0.22 -17.17
C ARG A 408 -22.91 -0.80 -17.65
N GLY A 409 -23.00 -2.12 -17.83
CA GLY A 409 -24.25 -2.83 -18.15
C GLY A 409 -25.27 -2.88 -17.00
N GLN A 410 -24.86 -2.55 -15.78
CA GLN A 410 -25.70 -2.52 -14.58
C GLN A 410 -26.09 -1.09 -14.14
N LYS A 411 -25.85 -0.06 -14.97
CA LYS A 411 -26.27 1.32 -14.66
C LYS A 411 -27.77 1.38 -14.32
N GLY A 412 -28.10 2.01 -13.20
CA GLY A 412 -29.45 2.13 -12.65
C GLY A 412 -29.96 0.89 -11.90
N LYS A 413 -29.21 -0.22 -11.88
CA LYS A 413 -29.61 -1.48 -11.25
C LYS A 413 -28.91 -1.67 -9.91
N LYS A 414 -29.60 -2.38 -9.00
CA LYS A 414 -28.99 -2.89 -7.76
C LYS A 414 -28.10 -4.08 -8.07
N VAL A 415 -26.88 -4.04 -7.56
CA VAL A 415 -25.87 -5.09 -7.67
C VAL A 415 -25.38 -5.47 -6.27
N ASN A 416 -25.06 -6.75 -6.08
CA ASN A 416 -24.34 -7.21 -4.91
C ASN A 416 -22.85 -7.21 -5.26
N LEU A 417 -22.05 -6.48 -4.50
CA LEU A 417 -20.62 -6.31 -4.75
C LEU A 417 -19.85 -6.86 -3.57
N GLY A 418 -19.11 -7.94 -3.81
CA GLY A 418 -18.07 -8.42 -2.91
C GLY A 418 -16.75 -7.74 -3.22
N GLY A 419 -15.94 -7.38 -2.23
CA GLY A 419 -14.61 -6.84 -2.49
C GLY A 419 -13.86 -6.39 -1.25
N HIS A 420 -12.58 -6.06 -1.44
CA HIS A 420 -11.83 -5.28 -0.45
C HIS A 420 -12.18 -3.81 -0.66
N PHE A 421 -12.78 -3.20 0.35
CA PHE A 421 -13.21 -1.81 0.35
C PHE A 421 -12.13 -0.97 1.04
N PHE A 422 -11.40 -0.14 0.28
CA PHE A 422 -10.45 0.85 0.81
C PHE A 422 -11.12 2.22 0.92
N PRO A 423 -11.66 2.63 2.07
CA PRO A 423 -12.24 3.95 2.22
C PRO A 423 -11.19 5.08 2.13
N TYR A 424 -11.53 6.12 1.38
CA TYR A 424 -11.02 7.48 1.50
C TYR A 424 -12.22 8.44 1.41
N PHE A 425 -12.05 9.71 1.79
CA PHE A 425 -13.07 10.77 1.67
C PHE A 425 -13.90 10.60 0.37
N ASP A 426 -15.16 10.19 0.56
CA ASP A 426 -16.19 9.93 -0.45
C ASP A 426 -15.96 8.80 -1.48
N SER A 427 -14.94 7.94 -1.31
CA SER A 427 -14.62 6.87 -2.28
C SER A 427 -14.05 5.58 -1.70
N VAL A 428 -14.22 4.45 -2.41
CA VAL A 428 -13.78 3.11 -2.04
C VAL A 428 -13.21 2.34 -3.21
N SER A 429 -11.97 1.83 -3.19
CA SER A 429 -11.47 0.98 -4.31
C SER A 429 -11.99 -0.46 -4.19
N ILE A 430 -12.33 -1.13 -5.30
CA ILE A 430 -12.64 -2.59 -5.34
C ILE A 430 -11.51 -3.31 -6.08
N TYR A 431 -10.91 -4.30 -5.43
CA TYR A 431 -10.01 -5.27 -6.09
C TYR A 431 -10.83 -6.34 -6.83
N PRO A 432 -10.32 -6.88 -7.96
CA PRO A 432 -11.07 -7.69 -8.95
C PRO A 432 -11.60 -9.05 -8.46
N HIS A 433 -11.65 -9.33 -7.17
CA HIS A 433 -12.36 -10.50 -6.63
C HIS A 433 -13.88 -10.26 -6.51
N SER A 434 -14.41 -9.20 -7.16
CA SER A 434 -15.83 -8.87 -7.20
C SER A 434 -16.66 -9.90 -7.97
N LEU A 435 -16.96 -10.98 -7.25
CA LEU A 435 -17.78 -12.12 -7.63
C LEU A 435 -19.26 -11.73 -7.74
N GLU A 436 -19.88 -12.13 -8.84
CA GLU A 436 -21.33 -12.25 -8.94
C GLU A 436 -21.76 -13.44 -8.07
N ILE A 437 -22.32 -13.17 -6.90
CA ILE A 437 -22.96 -14.24 -6.11
C ILE A 437 -24.39 -14.43 -6.64
N PRO A 438 -24.76 -15.66 -7.06
CA PRO A 438 -26.12 -15.97 -7.50
C PRO A 438 -27.16 -15.56 -6.44
N ARG A 439 -28.38 -15.24 -6.88
CA ARG A 439 -29.55 -14.89 -6.04
C ARG A 439 -30.09 -16.07 -5.19
N GLY A 440 -29.22 -16.95 -4.70
CA GLY A 440 -29.58 -18.01 -3.77
C GLY A 440 -29.62 -17.50 -2.31
N PRO A 441 -30.28 -18.23 -1.40
CA PRO A 441 -30.28 -17.88 0.02
C PRO A 441 -28.86 -18.12 0.56
N LEU A 442 -28.08 -17.05 0.63
CA LEU A 442 -26.84 -17.04 1.40
C LEU A 442 -27.21 -17.04 2.88
N THR A 443 -26.51 -17.85 3.67
CA THR A 443 -26.34 -17.56 5.10
C THR A 443 -25.87 -16.11 5.21
N ALA A 444 -26.62 -15.30 5.99
CA ALA A 444 -26.55 -13.85 5.97
C ALA A 444 -25.10 -13.34 5.85
N PRO A 445 -24.72 -12.75 4.70
CA PRO A 445 -23.48 -12.01 4.60
C PRO A 445 -23.44 -10.98 5.73
N LEU A 446 -22.29 -10.78 6.36
CA LEU A 446 -22.08 -9.66 7.28
C LEU A 446 -22.16 -8.36 6.46
N PHE A 447 -23.37 -7.88 6.21
CA PHE A 447 -23.64 -6.55 5.67
C PHE A 447 -23.30 -5.55 6.77
N GLN A 448 -22.22 -4.79 6.62
CA GLN A 448 -21.98 -3.62 7.48
C GLN A 448 -22.63 -2.40 6.85
N PRO A 449 -23.27 -1.53 7.67
CA PRO A 449 -23.73 -0.24 7.21
C PRO A 449 -22.59 0.53 6.55
N LEU A 450 -22.88 1.24 5.46
CA LEU A 450 -21.88 2.02 4.73
C LEU A 450 -21.21 3.08 5.63
N THR A 451 -21.94 3.56 6.64
CA THR A 451 -21.44 4.47 7.68
C THR A 451 -20.21 3.90 8.41
N ARG A 452 -20.21 2.62 8.78
CA ARG A 452 -19.05 2.01 9.45
C ARG A 452 -17.82 1.92 8.55
N ILE A 453 -18.03 1.68 7.25
CA ILE A 453 -16.96 1.63 6.25
C ILE A 453 -16.32 3.00 6.04
N ILE A 454 -17.14 4.05 5.97
CA ILE A 454 -16.66 5.42 5.75
C ILE A 454 -15.96 6.01 7.00
N HIS A 455 -16.45 5.72 8.21
CA HIS A 455 -15.96 6.36 9.44
C HIS A 455 -14.79 5.64 10.11
N ASN A 456 -14.35 4.48 9.60
CA ASN A 456 -13.24 3.74 10.18
C ASN A 456 -12.19 3.31 9.14
N PRO A 457 -11.59 4.25 8.38
CA PRO A 457 -10.73 3.92 7.26
C PRO A 457 -9.45 3.16 7.64
N PHE A 458 -9.08 3.29 8.91
CA PHE A 458 -7.88 2.71 9.47
C PHE A 458 -8.06 1.30 10.03
N PHE A 459 -9.27 0.92 10.45
CA PHE A 459 -9.56 -0.47 10.83
C PHE A 459 -9.15 -1.46 9.73
N TYR A 460 -9.34 -1.09 8.46
CA TYR A 460 -9.03 -1.93 7.29
C TYR A 460 -7.53 -2.11 7.00
N TYR A 461 -6.70 -1.13 7.38
CA TYR A 461 -5.24 -1.27 7.35
C TYR A 461 -4.73 -2.02 8.57
N ASN A 462 -5.39 -1.88 9.71
CA ASN A 462 -4.83 -2.19 11.01
C ASN A 462 -4.94 -3.66 11.44
N HIS A 463 -5.96 -4.38 10.96
CA HIS A 463 -6.27 -5.72 11.48
C HIS A 463 -5.59 -6.87 10.73
N GLY A 464 -4.73 -6.58 9.73
CA GLY A 464 -4.30 -7.60 8.77
C GLY A 464 -5.53 -8.25 8.12
N ILE A 465 -5.35 -9.29 7.30
CA ILE A 465 -6.49 -9.93 6.63
C ILE A 465 -7.40 -10.74 7.57
N PHE A 466 -7.25 -10.60 8.89
CA PHE A 466 -8.25 -11.14 9.81
C PHE A 466 -9.46 -10.22 10.06
N GLU A 467 -9.54 -9.01 9.47
CA GLU A 467 -10.81 -8.27 9.38
C GLU A 467 -11.11 -7.40 8.12
N PRO A 468 -10.58 -7.60 6.89
CA PRO A 468 -11.32 -7.27 5.70
C PRO A 468 -12.33 -8.40 5.56
N SER A 469 -13.50 -8.25 6.19
CA SER A 469 -14.58 -9.13 5.77
C SER A 469 -14.71 -8.96 4.25
N ILE A 470 -14.94 -10.04 3.52
CA ILE A 470 -15.46 -9.91 2.16
C ILE A 470 -16.79 -9.20 2.35
N TRP A 471 -16.78 -7.88 2.22
CA TRP A 471 -17.95 -7.08 2.47
C TRP A 471 -18.81 -7.20 1.24
N PHE A 472 -20.06 -7.56 1.46
CA PHE A 472 -21.05 -7.49 0.42
C PHE A 472 -21.80 -6.20 0.65
N ILE A 473 -21.72 -5.28 -0.31
CA ILE A 473 -22.65 -4.15 -0.34
C ILE A 473 -23.69 -4.44 -1.41
N GLN A 474 -24.95 -4.17 -1.08
CA GLN A 474 -25.97 -4.03 -2.12
C GLN A 474 -26.06 -2.55 -2.47
N ALA A 475 -25.66 -2.20 -3.69
CA ALA A 475 -25.62 -0.81 -4.13
C ALA A 475 -26.21 -0.66 -5.53
N THR A 476 -26.72 0.52 -5.84
CA THR A 476 -27.20 0.90 -7.17
C THR A 476 -26.08 1.59 -7.93
N VAL A 477 -25.77 1.14 -9.14
CA VAL A 477 -24.76 1.80 -9.99
C VAL A 477 -25.37 3.08 -10.57
N LYS A 478 -24.85 4.26 -10.22
CA LYS A 478 -25.41 5.56 -10.65
C LYS A 478 -24.72 6.14 -11.87
N SER A 479 -23.40 6.28 -11.81
CA SER A 479 -22.60 6.95 -12.84
C SER A 479 -21.18 6.40 -12.89
N PHE A 480 -20.44 6.85 -13.90
CA PHE A 480 -19.04 6.52 -14.14
C PHE A 480 -18.29 7.83 -14.30
N GLU A 481 -17.10 7.95 -13.72
CA GLU A 481 -16.19 9.09 -13.87
C GLU A 481 -14.85 8.63 -14.45
#